data_AF-A0A832M507-F1
#
_entry.id   AF-A0A832M507-F1
#
_cell.length_a   1.000
_cell.length_b   1.000
_cell.length_c   1.000
_cell.angle_alpha   90.00
_cell.angle_beta   90.00
_cell.angle_gamma   90.00
#
_symmetry.space_group_name_H-M   'P 1'
#
loop_
_entity.id
_entity.type
_entity.pdbx_description
1 polymer ?
#
loop_
_entity_poly.entity_id
_entity_poly.type
_entity_poly.pdbx_seq_one_letter_code
_entity_poly.pdbx_strand_id
1 'polypeptide(L)'
;MNAHCIELERLRGLLESLGRHIQASVLAARQEASVSMAEVAEVTAADTIYAIDKVTEEAITGWFAAHWPQDQPVRLVMEGIEDAECVTFPGGIAPQSVKWVCILDPIDGTRGIMYDKRAAWSLAALARAEGGRARLADIEAAVMTELPVAKQTLADQASALLGRGVRAARWNVRDGTSVPLELKPSAATSLAHGFAAISRFFPDGLELLGRIEERLWRELQPAQSGSPLIFTDQYISSGGQFYELICGHDRFLADLRPLVFRKLGLDSSLVCHPYDVCTALIARELGVVIEAPDGSPLDAPLDTTSPVAWVGYANPSLAKKIGPVLRRILQEELE
;
A
#
# COMPACT_ATOMS: atom_id res chain seq x y z
N MET A 1 -12.91 27.11 7.44
CA MET A 1 -12.65 25.66 7.40
C MET A 1 -13.45 25.03 8.53
N ASN A 2 -14.23 23.97 8.28
CA ASN A 2 -15.05 23.31 9.32
C ASN A 2 -14.14 22.70 10.40
N ALA A 3 -14.62 22.59 11.65
CA ALA A 3 -13.88 22.04 12.79
C ALA A 3 -13.34 20.62 12.50
N HIS A 4 -14.15 19.78 11.86
CA HIS A 4 -13.74 18.45 11.42
C HIS A 4 -12.58 18.47 10.41
N CYS A 5 -12.54 19.45 9.49
CA CYS A 5 -11.40 19.58 8.57
C CYS A 5 -10.11 19.99 9.31
N ILE A 6 -10.20 20.85 10.32
CA ILE A 6 -9.03 21.24 11.13
C ILE A 6 -8.50 20.02 11.90
N GLU A 7 -9.40 19.20 12.44
CA GLU A 7 -9.08 17.95 13.12
C GLU A 7 -8.37 16.95 12.19
N LEU A 8 -8.92 16.70 11.00
CA LEU A 8 -8.29 15.81 10.01
C LEU A 8 -6.92 16.30 9.54
N GLU A 9 -6.72 17.61 9.36
CA GLU A 9 -5.40 18.15 9.01
C GLU A 9 -4.37 17.90 10.13
N ARG A 10 -4.78 18.04 11.39
CA ARG A 10 -3.94 17.70 12.55
C ARG A 10 -3.59 16.22 12.56
N LEU A 11 -4.58 15.35 12.35
CA LEU A 11 -4.40 13.88 12.34
C LEU A 11 -3.51 13.43 11.17
N ARG A 12 -3.66 14.02 9.97
CA ARG A 12 -2.75 13.78 8.85
C ARG A 12 -1.32 14.16 9.19
N GLY A 13 -1.10 15.31 9.84
CA GLY A 13 0.22 15.73 10.30
C GLY A 13 0.85 14.75 11.31
N LEU A 14 0.03 14.12 12.16
CA LEU A 14 0.47 13.06 13.06
C LEU A 14 0.89 11.80 12.29
N LEU A 15 0.09 11.35 11.31
CA LEU A 15 0.46 10.20 10.46
C LEU A 15 1.72 10.47 9.63
N GLU A 16 1.88 11.69 9.08
CA GLU A 16 3.11 12.10 8.40
C GLU A 16 4.33 12.03 9.32
N SER A 17 4.16 12.39 10.60
CA SER A 17 5.21 12.30 11.61
C SER A 17 5.50 10.85 12.02
N LEU A 18 4.48 10.00 12.12
CA LEU A 18 4.62 8.57 12.39
C LEU A 18 5.42 7.89 11.27
N GLY A 19 5.08 8.13 10.00
CA GLY A 19 5.81 7.55 8.87
C GLY A 19 7.29 7.95 8.85
N ARG A 20 7.61 9.21 9.19
CA ARG A 20 9.01 9.66 9.35
C ARG A 20 9.70 9.02 10.55
N HIS A 21 8.97 8.77 11.64
CA HIS A 21 9.51 8.06 12.80
C HIS A 21 9.87 6.61 12.45
N ILE A 22 8.98 5.89 11.75
CA ILE A 22 9.23 4.53 11.25
C ILE A 22 10.43 4.52 10.30
N GLN A 23 10.49 5.46 9.35
CA GLN A 23 11.65 5.62 8.46
C GLN A 23 12.96 5.78 9.23
N ALA A 24 12.99 6.66 10.24
CA ALA A 24 14.18 6.88 11.06
C ALA A 24 14.58 5.62 11.83
N SER A 25 13.62 4.87 12.39
CA SER A 25 13.87 3.59 13.09
C SER A 25 14.46 2.54 12.15
N VAL A 26 13.92 2.39 10.94
CA VAL A 26 14.47 1.48 9.91
C VAL A 26 15.89 1.88 9.52
N LEU A 27 16.16 3.18 9.32
CA LEU A 27 17.50 3.67 8.99
C LEU A 27 18.50 3.44 10.13
N ALA A 28 18.08 3.63 11.39
CA ALA A 28 18.92 3.38 12.56
C ALA A 28 19.24 1.89 12.71
N ALA A 29 18.23 1.02 12.63
CA ALA A 29 18.41 -0.44 12.71
C ALA A 29 19.42 -0.96 11.68
N ARG A 30 19.41 -0.38 10.48
CA ARG A 30 20.35 -0.69 9.41
C ARG A 30 21.79 -0.25 9.68
N GLN A 31 21.99 0.87 10.36
CA GLN A 31 23.32 1.36 10.73
C GLN A 31 23.94 0.55 11.87
N GLU A 32 23.09 0.05 12.78
CA GLU A 32 23.50 -0.76 13.92
C GLU A 32 23.77 -2.24 13.55
N ALA A 33 23.38 -2.67 12.35
CA ALA A 33 23.38 -4.05 11.91
C ALA A 33 24.79 -4.66 11.76
N SER A 34 25.28 -5.21 12.88
CA SER A 34 26.00 -6.50 12.94
C SER A 34 25.02 -7.71 12.94
N VAL A 35 23.71 -7.45 12.94
CA VAL A 35 22.59 -8.42 12.96
C VAL A 35 21.98 -8.56 11.57
N SER A 36 21.70 -9.79 11.14
CA SER A 36 21.06 -10.06 9.85
C SER A 36 19.58 -9.66 9.89
N MET A 37 19.23 -8.56 9.22
CA MET A 37 17.83 -8.10 9.06
C MET A 37 16.91 -9.12 8.37
N ALA A 38 17.50 -10.14 7.73
CA ALA A 38 16.81 -11.21 7.01
C ALA A 38 16.42 -12.40 7.92
N GLU A 39 16.76 -12.37 9.21
CA GLU A 39 16.37 -13.42 10.14
C GLU A 39 14.85 -13.39 10.38
N VAL A 40 14.23 -14.57 10.25
CA VAL A 40 12.81 -14.76 10.56
C VAL A 40 12.64 -14.62 12.07
N ALA A 41 11.83 -13.66 12.49
CA ALA A 41 11.52 -13.42 13.89
C ALA A 41 10.30 -14.23 14.33
N GLU A 42 9.27 -14.33 13.49
CA GLU A 42 8.01 -15.01 13.79
C GLU A 42 7.20 -15.32 12.52
N VAL A 43 6.30 -16.30 12.55
CA VAL A 43 5.34 -16.58 11.46
C VAL A 43 3.94 -16.40 12.02
N THR A 44 3.19 -15.43 11.51
CA THR A 44 1.79 -15.17 11.93
C THR A 44 0.78 -15.74 10.95
N ALA A 45 -0.51 -15.59 11.26
CA ALA A 45 -1.58 -15.93 10.34
C ALA A 45 -1.62 -15.06 9.07
N ALA A 46 -1.01 -13.87 9.09
CA ALA A 46 -1.02 -12.91 7.97
C ALA A 46 0.28 -12.98 7.12
N ASP A 47 1.46 -12.87 7.71
CA ASP A 47 2.75 -13.05 7.01
C ASP A 47 3.87 -13.52 7.96
N THR A 48 5.01 -13.83 7.38
CA THR A 48 6.30 -14.03 8.05
C THR A 48 6.88 -12.70 8.49
N ILE A 49 7.05 -12.52 9.80
CA ILE A 49 7.67 -11.37 10.43
C ILE A 49 9.18 -11.58 10.50
N TYR A 50 9.95 -10.63 10.02
CA TYR A 50 11.40 -10.60 10.10
C TYR A 50 11.88 -9.71 11.25
N ALA A 51 13.17 -9.82 11.61
CA ALA A 51 13.75 -9.04 12.70
C ALA A 51 13.59 -7.51 12.52
N ILE A 52 13.55 -7.04 11.27
CA ILE A 52 13.34 -5.62 10.95
C ILE A 52 11.94 -5.13 11.35
N ASP A 53 10.93 -5.99 11.27
CA ASP A 53 9.54 -5.65 11.56
C ASP A 53 9.35 -5.43 13.07
N LYS A 54 9.93 -6.29 13.93
CA LYS A 54 9.84 -6.16 15.40
C LYS A 54 10.45 -4.86 15.94
N VAL A 55 11.51 -4.34 15.30
CA VAL A 55 12.09 -3.04 15.67
C VAL A 55 11.08 -1.91 15.48
N THR A 56 10.19 -2.04 14.49
CA THR A 56 9.17 -1.03 14.21
C THR A 56 7.98 -1.12 15.16
N GLU A 57 7.58 -2.31 15.61
CA GLU A 57 6.40 -2.49 16.49
C GLU A 57 6.51 -1.70 17.81
N GLU A 58 7.62 -1.85 18.54
CA GLU A 58 7.86 -1.12 19.80
C GLU A 58 7.95 0.39 19.56
N ALA A 59 8.61 0.81 18.47
CA ALA A 59 8.73 2.21 18.10
C ALA A 59 7.36 2.83 17.80
N ILE A 60 6.49 2.11 17.09
CA ILE A 60 5.14 2.55 16.73
C ILE A 60 4.27 2.69 17.97
N THR A 61 4.19 1.66 18.81
CA THR A 61 3.36 1.69 20.02
C THR A 61 3.81 2.77 21.00
N GLY A 62 5.13 2.93 21.20
CA GLY A 62 5.72 4.02 21.97
C GLY A 62 5.41 5.40 21.38
N TRP A 63 5.45 5.53 20.05
CA TRP A 63 5.11 6.78 19.38
C TRP A 63 3.65 7.18 19.61
N PHE A 64 2.70 6.25 19.43
CA PHE A 64 1.28 6.51 19.68
C PHE A 64 1.03 6.90 21.14
N ALA A 65 1.64 6.19 22.12
CA ALA A 65 1.49 6.51 23.53
C ALA A 65 1.98 7.93 23.88
N ALA A 66 3.05 8.39 23.22
CA ALA A 66 3.64 9.69 23.47
C ALA A 66 2.95 10.85 22.72
N HIS A 67 2.40 10.62 21.53
CA HIS A 67 1.99 11.70 20.62
C HIS A 67 0.50 11.70 20.29
N TRP A 68 -0.22 10.59 20.44
CA TRP A 68 -1.60 10.50 19.98
C TRP A 68 -2.56 11.24 20.94
N PRO A 69 -3.48 12.09 20.41
CA PRO A 69 -4.35 12.90 21.25
C PRO A 69 -5.35 12.07 22.06
N GLN A 70 -5.49 12.40 23.36
CA GLN A 70 -6.45 11.74 24.24
C GLN A 70 -7.92 11.94 23.82
N ASP A 71 -8.22 13.08 23.21
CA ASP A 71 -9.55 13.42 22.72
C ASP A 71 -9.90 12.74 21.39
N GLN A 72 -8.97 12.00 20.79
CA GLN A 72 -9.12 11.33 19.50
C GLN A 72 -8.85 9.82 19.62
N PRO A 73 -9.57 9.08 20.49
CA PRO A 73 -9.24 7.67 20.73
C PRO A 73 -9.23 6.86 19.44
N VAL A 74 -8.18 6.06 19.25
CA VAL A 74 -7.91 5.27 18.05
C VAL A 74 -7.64 3.82 18.39
N ARG A 75 -8.10 2.90 17.53
CA ARG A 75 -7.65 1.50 17.51
C ARG A 75 -6.57 1.34 16.44
N LEU A 76 -5.45 0.71 16.79
CA LEU A 76 -4.41 0.35 15.83
C LEU A 76 -4.72 -1.05 15.26
N VAL A 77 -4.71 -1.15 13.93
CA VAL A 77 -4.71 -2.39 13.15
C VAL A 77 -3.41 -2.39 12.38
N MET A 78 -2.54 -3.35 12.62
CA MET A 78 -1.20 -3.30 12.07
C MET A 78 -0.69 -4.68 11.75
N GLU A 79 0.01 -4.82 10.63
CA GLU A 79 0.81 -6.01 10.39
C GLU A 79 1.73 -6.29 11.59
N GLY A 80 1.81 -7.54 12.03
CA GLY A 80 2.56 -7.94 13.22
C GLY A 80 1.75 -7.96 14.52
N ILE A 81 0.62 -7.24 14.60
CA ILE A 81 -0.32 -7.31 15.73
C ILE A 81 -1.49 -8.21 15.34
N GLU A 82 -1.76 -9.24 16.15
CA GLU A 82 -2.92 -10.11 15.92
C GLU A 82 -4.23 -9.31 16.03
N ASP A 83 -5.21 -9.58 15.16
CA ASP A 83 -6.51 -8.88 15.18
C ASP A 83 -7.25 -9.01 16.54
N ALA A 84 -6.92 -10.04 17.32
CA ALA A 84 -7.43 -10.25 18.68
C ALA A 84 -6.80 -9.29 19.70
N GLU A 85 -5.57 -8.85 19.48
CA GLU A 85 -4.85 -7.89 20.29
C GLU A 85 -5.40 -6.49 20.01
N CYS A 86 -6.49 -6.16 20.71
CA CYS A 86 -7.16 -4.88 20.60
C CYS A 86 -6.31 -3.74 21.18
N VAL A 87 -5.36 -3.24 20.39
CA VAL A 87 -4.46 -2.13 20.78
C VAL A 87 -5.15 -0.78 20.55
N THR A 88 -5.30 0.02 21.60
CA THR A 88 -5.95 1.34 21.54
C THR A 88 -5.10 2.44 22.15
N PHE A 89 -5.23 3.65 21.62
CA PHE A 89 -4.60 4.85 22.15
C PHE A 89 -5.62 5.97 22.38
N PRO A 90 -5.72 6.55 23.60
CA PRO A 90 -5.02 6.13 24.83
C PRO A 90 -5.33 4.68 25.24
N GLY A 91 -4.42 4.07 26.00
CA GLY A 91 -4.60 2.72 26.51
C GLY A 91 -5.83 2.57 27.42
N GLY A 92 -6.45 1.39 27.41
CA GLY A 92 -7.61 1.08 28.25
C GLY A 92 -8.96 1.57 27.71
N ILE A 93 -8.99 2.17 26.52
CA ILE A 93 -10.24 2.50 25.83
C ILE A 93 -10.83 1.22 25.24
N ALA A 94 -12.13 0.99 25.46
CA ALA A 94 -12.81 -0.12 24.84
C ALA A 94 -12.77 0.04 23.30
N PRO A 95 -12.47 -1.02 22.51
CA PRO A 95 -12.34 -0.91 21.06
C PRO A 95 -13.57 -0.33 20.37
N GLN A 96 -14.76 -0.53 20.94
CA GLN A 96 -16.02 -0.01 20.38
C GLN A 96 -16.24 1.48 20.65
N SER A 97 -15.46 2.06 21.56
CA SER A 97 -15.54 3.46 22.00
C SER A 97 -14.51 4.37 21.32
N VAL A 98 -13.69 3.83 20.42
CA VAL A 98 -12.75 4.62 19.63
C VAL A 98 -13.50 5.46 18.60
N LYS A 99 -12.92 6.60 18.22
CA LYS A 99 -13.41 7.43 17.11
C LYS A 99 -12.84 6.99 15.77
N TRP A 100 -11.64 6.42 15.82
CA TRP A 100 -10.83 6.13 14.66
C TRP A 100 -10.31 4.70 14.69
N VAL A 101 -10.16 4.12 13.50
CA VAL A 101 -9.28 2.96 13.28
C VAL A 101 -8.11 3.45 12.43
N CYS A 102 -6.90 3.27 12.94
CA CYS A 102 -5.67 3.47 12.19
C CYS A 102 -5.20 2.12 11.69
N ILE A 103 -5.19 1.92 10.38
CA ILE A 103 -4.58 0.75 9.75
C ILE A 103 -3.16 1.11 9.29
N LEU A 104 -2.20 0.21 9.53
CA LEU A 104 -0.78 0.48 9.30
C LEU A 104 -0.05 -0.76 8.78
N ASP A 105 0.68 -0.58 7.69
CA ASP A 105 1.78 -1.44 7.28
C ASP A 105 3.09 -0.73 7.65
N PRO A 106 3.86 -1.26 8.63
CA PRO A 106 5.14 -0.67 8.99
C PRO A 106 6.15 -0.68 7.85
N ILE A 107 6.22 -1.77 7.07
CA ILE A 107 7.21 -2.02 6.03
C ILE A 107 6.61 -2.84 4.87
N ASP A 108 5.84 -2.17 4.01
CA ASP A 108 5.37 -2.74 2.74
C ASP A 108 6.57 -2.91 1.80
N GLY A 109 6.95 -4.17 1.57
CA GLY A 109 8.14 -4.53 0.80
C GLY A 109 9.35 -4.98 1.62
N THR A 110 9.14 -5.52 2.83
CA THR A 110 10.18 -6.11 3.70
C THR A 110 11.18 -6.98 2.93
N ARG A 111 10.70 -7.85 2.04
CA ARG A 111 11.54 -8.75 1.22
C ARG A 111 12.52 -8.03 0.29
N GLY A 112 12.16 -6.84 -0.20
CA GLY A 112 13.04 -6.02 -1.03
C GLY A 112 14.08 -5.29 -0.20
N ILE A 113 13.64 -4.64 0.87
CA ILE A 113 14.49 -3.76 1.69
C ILE A 113 15.48 -4.55 2.56
N MET A 114 15.12 -5.76 3.03
CA MET A 114 16.02 -6.63 3.82
C MET A 114 17.31 -7.01 3.07
N TYR A 115 17.27 -7.01 1.73
CA TYR A 115 18.43 -7.27 0.86
C TYR A 115 18.97 -6.00 0.18
N ASP A 116 18.52 -4.83 0.61
CA ASP A 116 18.88 -3.54 -0.01
C ASP A 116 18.56 -3.45 -1.52
N LYS A 117 17.57 -4.22 -1.98
CA LYS A 117 17.29 -4.40 -3.41
C LYS A 117 16.44 -3.28 -3.99
N ARG A 118 15.41 -2.85 -3.25
CA ARG A 118 14.48 -1.79 -3.63
C ARG A 118 13.92 -1.14 -2.36
N ALA A 119 13.49 0.12 -2.49
CA ALA A 119 12.83 0.81 -1.39
C ALA A 119 11.56 0.04 -0.97
N ALA A 120 11.21 0.19 0.30
CA ALA A 120 9.92 -0.24 0.86
C ALA A 120 9.09 1.00 1.19
N TRP A 121 7.91 0.82 1.77
CA TRP A 121 7.03 1.93 2.17
C TRP A 121 6.41 1.67 3.54
N SER A 122 6.33 2.70 4.38
CA SER A 122 5.40 2.68 5.51
C SER A 122 4.06 3.25 5.07
N LEU A 123 2.98 2.51 5.27
CA LEU A 123 1.63 2.84 4.79
C LEU A 123 0.67 2.98 5.97
N ALA A 124 0.12 4.17 6.19
CA ALA A 124 -0.83 4.41 7.26
C ALA A 124 -2.11 5.07 6.74
N ALA A 125 -3.25 4.65 7.26
CA ALA A 125 -4.52 5.28 6.96
C ALA A 125 -5.44 5.36 8.18
N LEU A 126 -6.25 6.41 8.24
CA LEU A 126 -7.21 6.66 9.30
C LEU A 126 -8.63 6.60 8.75
N ALA A 127 -9.43 5.72 9.31
CA ALA A 127 -10.84 5.58 9.00
C ALA A 127 -11.71 5.97 10.19
N ARG A 128 -12.82 6.63 9.91
CA ARG A 128 -13.85 6.91 10.91
C ARG A 128 -14.50 5.59 11.30
N ALA A 129 -14.61 5.32 12.60
CA ALA A 129 -15.11 4.03 13.07
C ALA A 129 -16.18 4.22 14.16
N GLU A 130 -17.44 4.31 13.77
CA GLU A 130 -18.55 4.24 14.73
C GLU A 130 -18.69 2.79 15.22
N GLY A 131 -18.24 2.51 16.45
CA GLY A 131 -18.28 1.16 17.03
C GLY A 131 -17.01 0.33 16.82
N GLY A 132 -15.89 0.94 16.44
CA GLY A 132 -14.56 0.29 16.41
C GLY A 132 -14.26 -0.58 15.20
N ARG A 133 -15.17 -0.64 14.24
CA ARG A 133 -15.00 -1.30 12.94
C ARG A 133 -15.04 -0.26 11.83
N ALA A 134 -14.24 -0.50 10.80
CA ALA A 134 -14.14 0.35 9.63
C ALA A 134 -13.76 -0.51 8.43
N ARG A 135 -13.92 0.07 7.24
CA ARG A 135 -13.58 -0.52 5.95
C ARG A 135 -12.70 0.44 5.15
N LEU A 136 -12.11 -0.03 4.06
CA LEU A 136 -11.31 0.83 3.18
C LEU A 136 -12.10 2.04 2.65
N ALA A 137 -13.42 1.91 2.45
CA ALA A 137 -14.27 3.03 2.03
C ALA A 137 -14.45 4.12 3.11
N ASP A 138 -14.19 3.81 4.38
CA ASP A 138 -14.34 4.75 5.51
C ASP A 138 -13.06 5.57 5.77
N ILE A 139 -11.99 5.36 4.98
CA ILE A 139 -10.71 6.07 5.11
C ILE A 139 -10.87 7.55 4.73
N GLU A 140 -10.53 8.43 5.66
CA GLU A 140 -10.59 9.88 5.49
C GLU A 140 -9.19 10.53 5.34
N ALA A 141 -8.14 9.86 5.82
CA ALA A 141 -6.76 10.30 5.70
C ALA A 141 -5.83 9.14 5.41
N ALA A 142 -4.83 9.35 4.56
CA ALA A 142 -3.81 8.34 4.24
C ALA A 142 -2.44 8.98 4.09
N VAL A 143 -1.38 8.24 4.43
CA VAL A 143 0.02 8.63 4.32
C VAL A 143 0.84 7.43 3.86
N MET A 144 1.73 7.65 2.89
CA MET A 144 2.78 6.71 2.53
C MET A 144 4.14 7.40 2.66
N THR A 145 5.10 6.74 3.28
CA THR A 145 6.46 7.24 3.48
C THR A 145 7.48 6.24 2.97
N GLU A 146 8.31 6.66 2.02
CA GLU A 146 9.31 5.78 1.41
C GLU A 146 10.38 5.38 2.43
N LEU A 147 10.76 4.11 2.42
CA LEU A 147 11.84 3.53 3.21
C LEU A 147 13.01 3.24 2.26
N PRO A 148 14.00 4.14 2.17
CA PRO A 148 15.00 4.09 1.10
C PRO A 148 16.03 2.98 1.32
N VAL A 149 16.62 2.47 0.22
CA VAL A 149 17.82 1.62 0.23
C VAL A 149 19.07 2.39 0.72
N ALA A 150 20.15 1.71 1.11
CA ALA A 150 21.32 2.34 1.76
C ALA A 150 21.99 3.38 0.87
N LYS A 151 21.97 3.15 -0.45
CA LYS A 151 22.52 4.08 -1.45
C LYS A 151 21.60 5.26 -1.76
N GLN A 152 20.35 5.25 -1.31
CA GLN A 152 19.36 6.27 -1.61
C GLN A 152 19.29 7.29 -0.48
N THR A 153 19.54 8.56 -0.81
CA THR A 153 19.54 9.67 0.17
C THR A 153 18.29 10.52 0.12
N LEU A 154 17.46 10.35 -0.91
CA LEU A 154 16.20 11.06 -1.08
C LEU A 154 15.05 10.09 -0.88
N ALA A 155 14.05 10.49 -0.12
CA ALA A 155 12.87 9.67 0.15
C ALA A 155 11.61 10.51 0.01
N ASP A 156 10.59 9.98 -0.63
CA ASP A 156 9.34 10.67 -0.88
C ASP A 156 8.29 10.34 0.20
N GLN A 157 7.47 11.33 0.54
CA GLN A 157 6.30 11.18 1.40
C GLN A 157 5.10 11.79 0.71
N ALA A 158 4.00 11.05 0.64
CA ALA A 158 2.73 11.52 0.11
C ALA A 158 1.61 11.30 1.14
N SER A 159 0.66 12.22 1.19
CA SER A 159 -0.50 12.13 2.06
C SER A 159 -1.74 12.76 1.43
N ALA A 160 -2.91 12.28 1.82
CA ALA A 160 -4.18 12.73 1.29
C ALA A 160 -5.22 12.88 2.40
N LEU A 161 -6.17 13.80 2.19
CA LEU A 161 -7.44 13.83 2.89
C LEU A 161 -8.56 13.66 1.87
N LEU A 162 -9.58 12.89 2.22
CA LEU A 162 -10.71 12.63 1.34
C LEU A 162 -11.36 13.93 0.84
N GLY A 163 -11.38 14.11 -0.48
CA GLY A 163 -11.94 15.27 -1.16
C GLY A 163 -11.16 16.57 -0.98
N ARG A 164 -9.90 16.53 -0.53
CA ARG A 164 -9.06 17.73 -0.30
C ARG A 164 -7.71 17.69 -1.03
N GLY A 165 -7.47 16.67 -1.83
CA GLY A 165 -6.26 16.51 -2.62
C GLY A 165 -5.09 15.92 -1.85
N VAL A 166 -3.93 15.95 -2.52
CA VAL A 166 -2.68 15.33 -2.06
C VAL A 166 -1.64 16.37 -1.70
N ARG A 167 -0.88 16.09 -0.64
CA ARG A 167 0.39 16.74 -0.33
C ARG A 167 1.51 15.74 -0.55
N ALA A 168 2.58 16.16 -1.21
CA ALA A 168 3.79 15.36 -1.30
C ALA A 168 5.05 16.21 -1.12
N ALA A 169 6.07 15.60 -0.55
CA ALA A 169 7.38 16.21 -0.36
C ALA A 169 8.48 15.15 -0.53
N ARG A 170 9.60 15.59 -1.11
CA ARG A 170 10.85 14.83 -1.16
C ARG A 170 11.75 15.29 -0.03
N TRP A 171 12.24 14.35 0.76
CA TRP A 171 13.10 14.57 1.92
C TRP A 171 14.51 14.07 1.64
N ASN A 172 15.51 14.78 2.14
CA ASN A 172 16.85 14.25 2.28
C ASN A 172 16.99 13.60 3.66
N VAL A 173 17.15 12.28 3.69
CA VAL A 173 17.18 11.51 4.96
C VAL A 173 18.44 11.77 5.79
N ARG A 174 19.45 12.46 5.25
CA ARG A 174 20.69 12.79 5.99
C ARG A 174 20.60 14.06 6.82
N ASP A 175 19.92 15.08 6.31
CA ASP A 175 19.89 16.42 6.93
C ASP A 175 18.46 16.90 7.24
N GLY A 176 17.44 16.13 6.87
CA GLY A 176 16.03 16.44 7.13
C GLY A 176 15.47 17.57 6.27
N THR A 177 16.21 18.09 5.29
CA THR A 177 15.69 19.09 4.36
C THR A 177 14.61 18.49 3.46
N SER A 178 13.63 19.30 3.06
CA SER A 178 12.56 18.86 2.16
C SER A 178 12.18 19.90 1.13
N VAL A 179 11.67 19.41 0.01
CA VAL A 179 11.09 20.21 -1.07
C VAL A 179 9.71 19.66 -1.44
N PRO A 180 8.75 20.52 -1.80
CA PRO A 180 7.47 20.05 -2.35
C PRO A 180 7.69 19.16 -3.59
N LEU A 181 6.88 18.11 -3.72
CA LEU A 181 6.90 17.18 -4.84
C LEU A 181 5.55 17.25 -5.56
N GLU A 182 5.59 17.43 -6.89
CA GLU A 182 4.39 17.32 -7.73
C GLU A 182 4.26 15.87 -8.22
N LEU A 183 3.22 15.18 -7.78
CA LEU A 183 2.87 13.84 -8.24
C LEU A 183 1.89 13.95 -9.41
N LYS A 184 2.21 13.30 -10.53
CA LYS A 184 1.43 13.40 -11.76
C LYS A 184 1.26 12.03 -12.41
N PRO A 185 0.08 11.41 -12.26
CA PRO A 185 -0.22 10.16 -12.95
C PRO A 185 -0.09 10.29 -14.47
N SER A 186 0.11 9.15 -15.14
CA SER A 186 0.22 9.12 -16.59
C SER A 186 -1.07 9.54 -17.26
N ALA A 187 -1.00 10.51 -18.18
CA ALA A 187 -2.14 10.93 -19.01
C ALA A 187 -2.32 10.05 -20.27
N ALA A 188 -1.50 9.01 -20.46
CA ALA A 188 -1.55 8.16 -21.64
C ALA A 188 -2.87 7.36 -21.72
N THR A 189 -3.40 7.19 -22.92
CA THR A 189 -4.65 6.45 -23.18
C THR A 189 -4.42 5.03 -23.72
N SER A 190 -3.17 4.59 -23.75
CA SER A 190 -2.76 3.24 -24.14
C SER A 190 -1.60 2.75 -23.28
N LEU A 191 -1.28 1.47 -23.37
CA LEU A 191 -0.12 0.88 -22.68
C LEU A 191 1.19 1.01 -23.49
N ALA A 192 1.16 1.58 -24.69
CA ALA A 192 2.32 1.62 -25.58
C ALA A 192 3.43 2.55 -25.06
N HIS A 193 4.66 2.05 -25.01
CA HIS A 193 5.82 2.70 -24.41
C HIS A 193 5.62 3.04 -22.92
N GLY A 194 4.99 2.14 -22.16
CA GLY A 194 4.76 2.32 -20.74
C GLY A 194 4.87 1.02 -19.96
N PHE A 195 5.02 1.16 -18.65
CA PHE A 195 5.01 0.03 -17.73
C PHE A 195 3.59 -0.38 -17.38
N ALA A 196 3.34 -1.68 -17.46
CA ALA A 196 2.11 -2.32 -17.02
C ALA A 196 2.38 -3.75 -16.59
N ALA A 197 1.79 -4.18 -15.48
CA ALA A 197 2.06 -5.51 -14.95
C ALA A 197 0.89 -6.08 -14.13
N ILE A 198 0.83 -7.40 -14.05
CA ILE A 198 0.10 -8.15 -13.02
C ILE A 198 1.14 -8.71 -12.05
N SER A 199 0.91 -8.55 -10.75
CA SER A 199 1.78 -9.05 -9.68
C SER A 199 1.92 -10.57 -9.77
N ARG A 200 3.16 -11.03 -10.01
CA ARG A 200 3.53 -12.44 -10.20
C ARG A 200 4.99 -12.71 -9.79
N PHE A 201 5.41 -12.10 -8.69
CA PHE A 201 6.78 -12.20 -8.17
C PHE A 201 7.04 -13.43 -7.31
N PHE A 202 6.02 -14.25 -7.02
CA PHE A 202 6.17 -15.52 -6.33
C PHE A 202 5.98 -16.72 -7.27
N PRO A 203 6.60 -17.89 -6.96
CA PRO A 203 6.42 -19.11 -7.75
C PRO A 203 4.96 -19.60 -7.81
N ASP A 204 4.23 -19.46 -6.72
CA ASP A 204 2.86 -19.94 -6.60
C ASP A 204 1.92 -19.15 -7.52
N GLY A 205 1.10 -19.87 -8.28
CA GLY A 205 0.16 -19.27 -9.24
C GLY A 205 0.81 -18.57 -10.44
N LEU A 206 2.15 -18.58 -10.56
CA LEU A 206 2.92 -17.85 -11.58
C LEU A 206 2.45 -18.15 -13.01
N GLU A 207 2.20 -19.41 -13.32
CA GLU A 207 1.76 -19.84 -14.66
C GLU A 207 0.41 -19.20 -15.03
N LEU A 208 -0.58 -19.28 -14.13
CA LEU A 208 -1.92 -18.75 -14.41
C LEU A 208 -1.93 -17.22 -14.44
N LEU A 209 -1.18 -16.55 -13.53
CA LEU A 209 -1.00 -15.10 -13.57
C LEU A 209 -0.34 -14.63 -14.86
N GLY A 210 0.72 -15.32 -15.30
CA GLY A 210 1.41 -15.03 -16.57
C GLY A 210 0.50 -15.23 -17.78
N ARG A 211 -0.31 -16.30 -17.78
CA ARG A 211 -1.28 -16.56 -18.85
C ARG A 211 -2.34 -15.46 -18.97
N ILE A 212 -2.91 -15.03 -17.83
CA ILE A 212 -3.86 -13.90 -17.78
C ILE A 212 -3.19 -12.62 -18.31
N GLU A 213 -1.98 -12.32 -17.85
CA GLU A 213 -1.21 -11.13 -18.25
C GLU A 213 -0.93 -11.12 -19.77
N GLU A 214 -0.37 -12.20 -20.31
CA GLU A 214 -0.07 -12.31 -21.75
C GLU A 214 -1.33 -12.19 -22.60
N ARG A 215 -2.43 -12.79 -22.15
CA ARG A 215 -3.71 -12.73 -22.84
C ARG A 215 -4.26 -11.30 -22.84
N LEU A 216 -4.17 -10.59 -21.72
CA LEU A 216 -4.56 -9.19 -21.61
C LEU A 216 -3.78 -8.31 -22.59
N TRP A 217 -2.45 -8.50 -22.66
CA TRP A 217 -1.62 -7.78 -23.62
C TRP A 217 -1.99 -8.07 -25.06
N ARG A 218 -2.24 -9.34 -25.41
CA ARG A 218 -2.62 -9.73 -26.78
C ARG A 218 -3.91 -9.05 -27.25
N GLU A 219 -4.86 -8.84 -26.34
CA GLU A 219 -6.14 -8.20 -26.66
C GLU A 219 -6.07 -6.67 -26.65
N LEU A 220 -5.12 -6.08 -25.92
CA LEU A 220 -4.97 -4.63 -25.80
C LEU A 220 -3.92 -4.00 -26.71
N GLN A 221 -2.99 -4.80 -27.25
CA GLN A 221 -1.91 -4.31 -28.11
C GLN A 221 -2.44 -3.85 -29.49
N PRO A 222 -1.93 -2.73 -30.03
CA PRO A 222 -2.08 -2.41 -31.45
C PRO A 222 -1.37 -3.46 -32.33
N ALA A 223 -1.66 -3.46 -33.64
CA ALA A 223 -1.08 -4.39 -34.62
C ALA A 223 0.45 -4.51 -34.49
N GLN A 224 0.96 -5.75 -34.65
CA GLN A 224 2.35 -6.13 -34.39
C GLN A 224 3.37 -5.16 -34.98
N SER A 225 4.24 -4.62 -34.10
CA SER A 225 5.52 -4.04 -34.47
C SER A 225 6.63 -4.99 -34.02
N GLY A 226 7.82 -4.91 -34.63
CA GLY A 226 8.96 -5.78 -34.30
C GLY A 226 9.61 -5.55 -32.92
N SER A 227 9.01 -4.73 -32.04
CA SER A 227 9.54 -4.37 -30.72
C SER A 227 8.42 -4.36 -29.67
N PRO A 228 8.65 -4.86 -28.44
CA PRO A 228 7.65 -4.84 -27.38
C PRO A 228 7.25 -3.40 -27.02
N LEU A 229 5.94 -3.14 -27.01
CA LEU A 229 5.39 -1.83 -26.66
C LEU A 229 4.95 -1.72 -25.19
N ILE A 230 4.88 -2.83 -24.46
CA ILE A 230 4.49 -2.85 -23.05
C ILE A 230 5.69 -3.38 -22.27
N PHE A 231 6.06 -2.66 -21.21
CA PHE A 231 7.18 -3.03 -20.33
C PHE A 231 6.61 -3.56 -19.02
N THR A 232 7.31 -4.51 -18.39
CA THR A 232 6.91 -5.08 -17.11
C THR A 232 7.98 -4.84 -16.07
N ASP A 233 7.58 -4.40 -14.88
CA ASP A 233 8.41 -4.36 -13.68
C ASP A 233 7.61 -4.99 -12.52
N GLN A 234 8.29 -5.72 -11.64
CA GLN A 234 7.66 -6.46 -10.55
C GLN A 234 8.13 -5.84 -9.22
N TYR A 235 7.38 -4.86 -8.74
CA TYR A 235 7.59 -4.24 -7.43
C TYR A 235 6.85 -5.05 -6.37
N ILE A 236 7.60 -5.74 -5.49
CA ILE A 236 7.08 -6.52 -4.35
C ILE A 236 6.73 -5.57 -3.19
N SER A 237 5.78 -4.67 -3.43
CA SER A 237 5.29 -3.66 -2.47
C SER A 237 4.04 -3.00 -3.07
N SER A 238 2.89 -3.15 -2.43
CA SER A 238 1.62 -2.60 -2.95
C SER A 238 1.61 -1.07 -2.92
N GLY A 239 2.15 -0.49 -1.85
CA GLY A 239 2.42 0.94 -1.73
C GLY A 239 3.40 1.44 -2.78
N GLY A 240 4.45 0.67 -3.06
CA GLY A 240 5.39 0.96 -4.15
C GLY A 240 4.71 0.96 -5.51
N GLN A 241 3.85 -0.02 -5.77
CA GLN A 241 3.03 -0.08 -6.99
C GLN A 241 2.08 1.12 -7.10
N PHE A 242 1.43 1.52 -6.01
CA PHE A 242 0.64 2.76 -5.98
C PHE A 242 1.50 3.99 -6.24
N TYR A 243 2.73 4.03 -5.72
CA TYR A 243 3.66 5.13 -5.96
C TYR A 243 4.00 5.28 -7.45
N GLU A 244 4.29 4.17 -8.14
CA GLU A 244 4.62 4.20 -9.57
C GLU A 244 3.43 4.66 -10.42
N LEU A 245 2.19 4.35 -10.01
CA LEU A 245 0.97 4.87 -10.65
C LEU A 245 0.81 6.38 -10.44
N ILE A 246 0.99 6.88 -9.21
CA ILE A 246 0.77 8.31 -8.88
C ILE A 246 1.88 9.23 -9.40
N CYS A 247 3.10 8.71 -9.59
CA CYS A 247 4.20 9.39 -10.27
C CYS A 247 4.11 9.32 -11.80
N GLY A 248 3.20 8.50 -12.33
CA GLY A 248 2.98 8.34 -13.76
C GLY A 248 4.03 7.50 -14.49
N HIS A 249 4.85 6.75 -13.75
CA HIS A 249 5.78 5.77 -14.31
C HIS A 249 5.02 4.57 -14.88
N ASP A 250 4.03 4.10 -14.11
CA ASP A 250 3.22 2.94 -14.46
C ASP A 250 1.83 3.38 -14.95
N ARG A 251 1.27 2.60 -15.89
CA ARG A 251 -0.03 2.87 -16.51
C ARG A 251 -1.12 1.94 -16.03
N PHE A 252 -0.75 0.72 -15.65
CA PHE A 252 -1.66 -0.30 -15.17
C PHE A 252 -0.92 -1.26 -14.24
N LEU A 253 -1.48 -1.53 -13.08
CA LEU A 253 -1.00 -2.56 -12.16
C LEU A 253 -2.18 -3.34 -11.61
N ALA A 254 -2.00 -4.63 -11.33
CA ALA A 254 -3.03 -5.42 -10.69
C ALA A 254 -2.41 -6.48 -9.79
N ASP A 255 -3.00 -6.70 -8.62
CA ASP A 255 -2.75 -7.87 -7.81
C ASP A 255 -3.96 -8.81 -7.85
N LEU A 256 -3.77 -9.94 -8.52
CA LEU A 256 -4.80 -10.96 -8.73
C LEU A 256 -4.50 -12.25 -7.96
N ARG A 257 -3.44 -12.26 -7.13
CA ARG A 257 -2.99 -13.45 -6.39
C ARG A 257 -4.11 -14.08 -5.57
N PRO A 258 -4.94 -13.34 -4.79
CA PRO A 258 -6.05 -13.95 -4.06
C PRO A 258 -7.03 -14.77 -4.91
N LEU A 259 -7.34 -14.30 -6.12
CA LEU A 259 -8.30 -14.97 -7.00
C LEU A 259 -7.68 -16.22 -7.63
N VAL A 260 -6.43 -16.10 -8.07
CA VAL A 260 -5.67 -17.21 -8.66
C VAL A 260 -5.41 -18.31 -7.62
N PHE A 261 -5.02 -17.94 -6.41
CA PHE A 261 -4.73 -18.91 -5.35
C PHE A 261 -5.99 -19.67 -4.96
N ARG A 262 -7.12 -18.97 -4.82
CA ARG A 262 -8.43 -19.60 -4.61
C ARG A 262 -8.79 -20.60 -5.73
N LYS A 263 -8.60 -20.23 -7.00
CA LYS A 263 -8.86 -21.12 -8.15
C LYS A 263 -8.00 -22.37 -8.12
N LEU A 264 -6.74 -22.24 -7.71
CA LEU A 264 -5.78 -23.33 -7.65
C LEU A 264 -5.84 -24.14 -6.35
N GLY A 265 -6.68 -23.74 -5.38
CA GLY A 265 -6.74 -24.38 -4.06
C GLY A 265 -5.46 -24.21 -3.24
N LEU A 266 -4.73 -23.11 -3.48
CA LEU A 266 -3.51 -22.77 -2.74
C LEU A 266 -3.89 -22.03 -1.47
N ASP A 267 -3.45 -22.56 -0.32
CA ASP A 267 -3.55 -21.91 0.97
C ASP A 267 -2.28 -21.10 1.19
N SER A 268 -2.37 -19.77 1.03
CA SER A 268 -1.22 -18.88 1.16
C SER A 268 -1.67 -17.55 1.72
N SER A 269 -0.99 -17.13 2.79
CA SER A 269 -1.11 -15.80 3.36
C SER A 269 -0.27 -14.77 2.58
N LEU A 270 0.54 -15.19 1.59
CA LEU A 270 1.36 -14.30 0.76
C LEU A 270 0.56 -13.63 -0.35
N VAL A 271 -0.51 -12.96 0.03
CA VAL A 271 -1.35 -12.12 -0.81
C VAL A 271 -1.43 -10.72 -0.22
N CYS A 272 -1.99 -9.80 -0.99
CA CYS A 272 -2.29 -8.48 -0.49
C CYS A 272 -3.43 -8.54 0.55
N HIS A 273 -3.29 -7.78 1.63
CA HIS A 273 -4.22 -7.57 2.73
C HIS A 273 -4.67 -6.10 2.82
N PRO A 274 -5.60 -5.73 3.72
CA PRO A 274 -6.12 -4.37 3.77
C PRO A 274 -5.05 -3.31 4.13
N TYR A 275 -4.03 -3.68 4.91
CA TYR A 275 -2.95 -2.77 5.29
C TYR A 275 -2.04 -2.41 4.10
N ASP A 276 -1.79 -3.35 3.18
CA ASP A 276 -1.00 -3.12 1.96
C ASP A 276 -1.63 -2.08 1.02
N VAL A 277 -2.97 -1.97 1.02
CA VAL A 277 -3.73 -1.08 0.10
C VAL A 277 -4.36 0.12 0.79
N CYS A 278 -4.11 0.31 2.08
CA CYS A 278 -4.77 1.35 2.87
C CYS A 278 -4.51 2.78 2.35
N THR A 279 -3.46 2.96 1.55
CA THR A 279 -3.08 4.25 0.96
C THR A 279 -3.71 4.51 -0.41
N ALA A 280 -4.61 3.65 -0.90
CA ALA A 280 -5.33 3.82 -2.17
C ALA A 280 -6.06 5.17 -2.30
N LEU A 281 -6.43 5.79 -1.17
CA LEU A 281 -6.99 7.16 -1.14
C LEU A 281 -6.07 8.18 -1.82
N ILE A 282 -4.75 8.08 -1.62
CA ILE A 282 -3.77 9.00 -2.22
C ILE A 282 -3.85 8.94 -3.75
N ALA A 283 -3.92 7.72 -4.29
CA ALA A 283 -4.04 7.51 -5.73
C ALA A 283 -5.36 8.07 -6.28
N ARG A 284 -6.48 7.81 -5.59
CA ARG A 284 -7.81 8.29 -5.98
C ARG A 284 -7.91 9.82 -6.01
N GLU A 285 -7.32 10.52 -5.03
CA GLU A 285 -7.29 11.99 -5.00
C GLU A 285 -6.47 12.59 -6.16
N LEU A 286 -5.57 11.82 -6.79
CA LEU A 286 -4.82 12.22 -7.99
C LEU A 286 -5.51 11.79 -9.30
N GLY A 287 -6.69 11.17 -9.23
CA GLY A 287 -7.44 10.70 -10.40
C GLY A 287 -6.99 9.33 -10.95
N VAL A 288 -6.12 8.61 -10.24
CA VAL A 288 -5.84 7.19 -10.50
C VAL A 288 -7.08 6.38 -10.08
N VAL A 289 -7.46 5.41 -10.91
CA VAL A 289 -8.60 4.54 -10.61
C VAL A 289 -8.08 3.29 -9.92
N ILE A 290 -8.47 3.07 -8.66
CA ILE A 290 -8.17 1.85 -7.89
C ILE A 290 -9.48 1.16 -7.50
N GLU A 291 -9.69 -0.05 -8.02
CA GLU A 291 -10.93 -0.83 -7.90
C GLU A 291 -10.66 -2.32 -7.62
N ALA A 292 -11.70 -3.06 -7.24
CA ALA A 292 -11.67 -4.51 -7.19
C ALA A 292 -11.67 -5.09 -8.63
N PRO A 293 -11.21 -6.34 -8.84
CA PRO A 293 -11.08 -6.92 -10.19
C PRO A 293 -12.40 -7.04 -10.97
N ASP A 294 -13.55 -7.05 -10.29
CA ASP A 294 -14.88 -7.04 -10.89
C ASP A 294 -15.37 -5.62 -11.25
N GLY A 295 -14.57 -4.59 -10.99
CA GLY A 295 -14.87 -3.18 -11.22
C GLY A 295 -15.67 -2.51 -10.11
N SER A 296 -15.95 -3.19 -8.99
CA SER A 296 -16.56 -2.54 -7.83
C SER A 296 -15.52 -1.68 -7.10
N PRO A 297 -15.95 -0.71 -6.27
CA PRO A 297 -15.04 -0.04 -5.35
C PRO A 297 -14.26 -1.03 -4.50
N LEU A 298 -12.96 -0.77 -4.29
CA LEU A 298 -12.13 -1.54 -3.35
C LEU A 298 -12.56 -1.18 -1.92
N ASP A 299 -13.18 -2.14 -1.23
CA ASP A 299 -13.82 -1.94 0.08
C ASP A 299 -13.69 -3.19 0.97
N ALA A 300 -12.47 -3.51 1.41
CA ALA A 300 -12.19 -4.57 2.36
C ALA A 300 -12.42 -4.09 3.81
N PRO A 301 -12.74 -4.97 4.76
CA PRO A 301 -12.67 -4.64 6.19
C PRO A 301 -11.25 -4.20 6.59
N LEU A 302 -11.12 -3.34 7.61
CA LEU A 302 -9.82 -3.00 8.20
C LEU A 302 -9.42 -4.04 9.25
N ASP A 303 -8.83 -5.12 8.76
CA ASP A 303 -8.19 -6.22 9.51
C ASP A 303 -6.82 -6.56 8.89
N THR A 304 -6.13 -7.57 9.42
CA THR A 304 -4.82 -8.00 8.92
C THR A 304 -4.85 -9.28 8.09
N THR A 305 -6.02 -9.85 7.84
CA THR A 305 -6.14 -11.23 7.33
C THR A 305 -7.03 -11.36 6.10
N SER A 306 -7.87 -10.37 5.79
CA SER A 306 -8.76 -10.43 4.63
C SER A 306 -7.96 -10.36 3.32
N PRO A 307 -8.05 -11.35 2.43
CA PRO A 307 -7.32 -11.31 1.16
C PRO A 307 -7.93 -10.28 0.21
N VAL A 308 -7.11 -9.39 -0.33
CA VAL A 308 -7.50 -8.27 -1.17
C VAL A 308 -6.89 -8.40 -2.56
N ALA A 309 -7.75 -8.57 -3.57
CA ALA A 309 -7.34 -8.41 -4.97
C ALA A 309 -7.72 -7.00 -5.42
N TRP A 310 -6.86 -6.36 -6.21
CA TRP A 310 -7.07 -4.98 -6.65
C TRP A 310 -6.51 -4.74 -8.04
N VAL A 311 -7.05 -3.72 -8.70
CA VAL A 311 -6.61 -3.26 -10.02
C VAL A 311 -6.48 -1.74 -10.02
N GLY A 312 -5.36 -1.26 -10.55
CA GLY A 312 -5.01 0.15 -10.65
C GLY A 312 -4.79 0.59 -12.09
N TYR A 313 -5.40 1.71 -12.45
CA TYR A 313 -5.26 2.37 -13.75
C TYR A 313 -4.81 3.80 -13.55
N ALA A 314 -3.75 4.22 -14.23
CA ALA A 314 -3.21 5.58 -14.06
C ALA A 314 -4.21 6.70 -14.38
N ASN A 315 -5.27 6.41 -15.16
CA ASN A 315 -6.35 7.35 -15.43
C ASN A 315 -7.66 6.64 -15.89
N PRO A 316 -8.80 7.35 -15.91
CA PRO A 316 -10.10 6.77 -16.32
C PRO A 316 -10.17 6.27 -17.77
N SER A 317 -9.37 6.82 -18.69
CA SER A 317 -9.36 6.34 -20.08
C SER A 317 -8.79 4.93 -20.18
N LEU A 318 -7.73 4.65 -19.41
CA LEU A 318 -7.16 3.31 -19.29
C LEU A 318 -8.14 2.37 -18.58
N ALA A 319 -8.77 2.79 -17.49
CA ALA A 319 -9.78 1.98 -16.79
C ALA A 319 -10.91 1.53 -17.74
N LYS A 320 -11.47 2.46 -18.53
CA LYS A 320 -12.52 2.17 -19.51
C LYS A 320 -12.07 1.19 -20.61
N LYS A 321 -10.80 1.22 -21.00
CA LYS A 321 -10.24 0.38 -22.05
C LYS A 321 -9.87 -1.02 -21.56
N ILE A 322 -9.27 -1.11 -20.38
CA ILE A 322 -8.66 -2.33 -19.84
C ILE A 322 -9.65 -3.12 -18.99
N GLY A 323 -10.44 -2.46 -18.15
CA GLY A 323 -11.34 -3.10 -17.17
C GLY A 323 -12.29 -4.13 -17.78
N PRO A 324 -13.06 -3.81 -18.85
CA PRO A 324 -13.96 -4.79 -19.48
C PRO A 324 -13.23 -6.02 -20.03
N VAL A 325 -12.03 -5.83 -20.57
CA VAL A 325 -11.21 -6.90 -21.14
C VAL A 325 -10.70 -7.81 -20.02
N LEU A 326 -10.13 -7.21 -18.97
CA LEU A 326 -9.64 -7.94 -17.81
C LEU A 326 -10.75 -8.75 -17.14
N ARG A 327 -11.92 -8.16 -16.89
CA ARG A 327 -13.06 -8.86 -16.28
C ARG A 327 -13.48 -10.08 -17.06
N ARG A 328 -13.57 -9.96 -18.39
CA ARG A 328 -13.91 -11.10 -19.26
C ARG A 328 -12.84 -12.19 -19.18
N ILE A 329 -11.55 -11.83 -19.23
CA ILE A 329 -10.46 -12.80 -19.09
C ILE A 329 -10.52 -13.49 -17.73
N LEU A 330 -10.71 -12.74 -16.65
CA LEU A 330 -10.82 -13.32 -15.31
C LEU A 330 -12.01 -14.27 -15.20
N GLN A 331 -13.15 -13.92 -15.79
CA GLN A 331 -14.30 -14.80 -15.84
C GLN A 331 -13.95 -16.13 -16.54
N GLU A 332 -13.34 -16.08 -17.71
CA GLU A 332 -13.02 -17.28 -18.48
C GLU A 332 -11.89 -18.14 -17.89
N GLU A 333 -10.94 -17.52 -17.17
CA GLU A 333 -9.76 -18.22 -16.61
C GLU A 333 -10.00 -18.73 -15.18
N LEU A 334 -10.93 -18.13 -14.44
CA LEU A 334 -11.19 -18.43 -13.03
C LEU A 334 -12.53 -19.11 -12.75
N GLU A 335 -13.51 -19.06 -13.66
CA GLU A 335 -14.69 -19.95 -13.62
C GLU A 335 -14.32 -21.38 -14.03
#